data_AF-X1D215-F1
#
_entry.id   AF-X1D215-F1
#
_cell.length_a   1.000
_cell.length_b   1.000
_cell.length_c   1.000
_cell.angle_alpha   90.00
_cell.angle_beta   90.00
_cell.angle_gamma   90.00
#
_symmetry.space_group_name_H-M   'P 1'
#
loop_
_entity.id
_entity.type
_entity.pdbx_description
1 polymer ?
#
loop_
_entity_poly.entity_id
_entity_poly.type
_entity_poly.pdbx_seq_one_letter_code
_entity_poly.pdbx_strand_id
1 'polypeptide(L)' 'MPKTRYSEVDKECPICGGIIWGKGQKVLLEGAKITVCDNCAQHGT' A
#
# COMPACT_ATOMS: atom_id res chain seq x y z
N MET A 1 -3.80 27.11 8.88
CA MET A 1 -3.46 26.48 7.58
C MET A 1 -4.61 25.54 7.21
N PRO A 2 -5.11 25.57 5.97
CA PRO A 2 -6.37 24.93 5.60
C PRO A 2 -6.27 23.41 5.75
N LYS A 3 -7.32 22.81 6.32
CA LYS A 3 -7.47 21.37 6.50
C LYS A 3 -7.26 20.70 5.16
N THR A 4 -6.16 19.96 5.03
CA THR A 4 -5.86 19.11 3.89
C THR A 4 -7.10 18.29 3.64
N ARG A 5 -7.70 18.45 2.46
CA ARG A 5 -8.64 17.48 1.93
C ARG A 5 -7.82 16.21 1.68
N TYR A 6 -7.55 15.47 2.75
CA TYR A 6 -7.06 14.10 2.80
C TYR A 6 -8.21 13.23 2.29
N SER A 7 -8.59 13.52 1.05
CA SER A 7 -9.65 12.84 0.35
C SER A 7 -9.09 11.48 -0.02
N GLU A 8 -9.45 10.51 0.80
CA GLU A 8 -9.74 9.16 0.35
C GLU A 8 -8.50 8.32 0.00
N VAL A 9 -7.98 7.69 1.05
CA VAL A 9 -7.14 6.47 0.97
C VAL A 9 -5.77 6.72 0.35
N ASP A 10 -4.93 7.46 1.06
CA ASP A 10 -3.50 7.18 1.06
C ASP A 10 -3.35 5.70 1.42
N LYS A 11 -3.13 4.90 0.37
CA LYS A 11 -2.97 3.46 0.42
C LYS A 11 -1.70 3.20 1.23
N GLU A 12 -1.82 3.19 2.54
CA GLU A 12 -0.71 2.84 3.41
C GLU A 12 -0.39 1.36 3.20
N CYS A 13 0.89 1.04 3.05
CA CYS A 13 1.35 -0.31 2.91
C CYS A 13 1.14 -1.05 4.23
N PRO A 14 0.31 -2.10 4.28
CA PRO A 14 0.04 -2.83 5.52
C PRO A 14 1.26 -3.57 6.08
N ILE A 15 2.36 -3.64 5.31
CA ILE A 15 3.60 -4.34 5.70
C ILE A 15 4.59 -3.38 6.37
N CYS A 16 4.70 -2.14 5.90
CA CYS A 16 5.75 -1.22 6.34
C CYS A 16 5.25 0.16 6.77
N GLY A 17 3.95 0.44 6.66
CA GLY A 17 3.39 1.77 6.91
C GLY A 17 3.78 2.82 5.86
N GLY A 18 4.47 2.42 4.79
CA GLY A 18 4.88 3.32 3.71
C GLY A 18 3.73 3.70 2.79
N ILE A 19 3.83 4.86 2.14
CA ILE A 19 2.80 5.31 1.19
C ILE A 19 2.88 4.49 -0.10
N ILE A 20 1.77 3.88 -0.52
CA ILE A 20 1.67 3.22 -1.83
C ILE A 20 1.41 4.28 -2.89
N TRP A 21 2.43 4.52 -3.71
CA TRP A 21 2.31 5.39 -4.87
C TRP A 21 1.56 4.68 -6.01
N GLY A 22 0.52 5.31 -6.55
CA GLY A 22 -0.26 4.80 -7.68
C GLY A 22 -1.25 3.67 -7.32
N LYS A 23 -1.18 2.54 -8.04
CA LYS A 23 -2.10 1.40 -7.84
C LYS A 23 -1.63 0.40 -6.78
N GLY A 24 -0.36 0.41 -6.40
CA GLY A 24 0.25 -0.63 -5.58
C GLY A 24 0.41 -1.96 -6.31
N GLN A 25 1.13 -2.88 -5.69
CA GLN A 25 1.34 -4.23 -6.20
C GLN A 25 0.49 -5.22 -5.40
N LYS A 26 -0.16 -6.15 -6.09
CA LYS A 26 -0.93 -7.22 -5.45
C LYS A 26 -0.04 -8.43 -5.27
N VAL A 27 0.18 -8.81 -4.01
CA VAL A 27 0.96 -10.00 -3.65
C VAL A 27 0.07 -11.00 -2.93
N LEU A 28 0.44 -12.28 -3.00
CA LEU A 28 -0.23 -13.34 -2.26
C LEU A 28 0.52 -13.58 -0.94
N LEU A 29 -0.03 -13.10 0.17
CA LEU A 29 0.49 -13.42 1.51
C LEU A 29 -0.49 -14.34 2.22
N GLU A 30 -0.02 -15.50 2.69
CA GLU A 30 -0.83 -16.48 3.45
C GLU A 30 -2.13 -16.89 2.75
N GLY A 31 -2.10 -16.98 1.41
CA GLY A 31 -3.27 -17.32 0.59
C GLY A 31 -4.27 -16.15 0.39
N ALA A 32 -4.01 -14.98 0.97
CA ALA A 32 -4.77 -13.76 0.76
C ALA A 32 -4.07 -12.82 -0.23
N LYS A 33 -4.85 -12.21 -1.13
CA LYS A 33 -4.34 -11.18 -2.06
C LYS A 33 -4.37 -9.83 -1.36
N ILE A 34 -3.21 -9.29 -1.02
CA ILE A 34 -3.07 -7.99 -0.39
C ILE A 34 -2.40 -6.99 -1.34
N THR A 35 -2.68 -5.70 -1.16
CA THR A 35 -2.02 -4.64 -1.93
C THR A 35 -0.95 -3.98 -1.07
N VAL A 36 0.27 -3.92 -1.58
CA VAL A 36 1.44 -3.41 -0.88
C VAL A 36 2.18 -2.37 -1.71
N CYS A 37 3.14 -1.67 -1.10
CA CYS A 37 4.02 -0.77 -1.83
C CYS A 37 5.01 -1.56 -2.69
N ASP A 38 5.59 -0.89 -3.69
CA ASP A 38 6.53 -1.50 -4.64
C ASP A 38 7.75 -2.14 -3.95
N ASN A 39 8.18 -1.56 -2.82
CA ASN A 39 9.26 -2.11 -2.01
C ASN A 39 8.86 -3.44 -1.34
N CYS A 40 7.71 -3.48 -0.67
CA CYS A 40 7.23 -4.71 -0.03
C CYS A 40 6.78 -5.77 -1.05
N ALA A 41 6.41 -5.37 -2.25
CA ALA A 41 6.05 -6.28 -3.33
C ALA A 41 7.19 -7.23 -3.72
N GLN A 42 8.43 -6.75 -3.65
CA GLN A 42 9.64 -7.53 -3.98
C GLN A 42 9.88 -8.69 -2.99
N HIS A 43 9.25 -8.65 -1.81
CA HIS A 43 9.32 -9.71 -0.81
C HIS A 43 8.16 -10.71 -0.92
N GLY A 44 7.12 -10.41 -1.71
CA GLY A 44 6.00 -11.31 -1.97
C GLY A 44 6.23 -12.14 -3.22
N THR A 45 6.07 -13.46 -3.12
CA THR A 45 6.06 -14.41 -4.24
C THR A 45 4.66 -14.69 -4.75
#